data_AF-A0A376NZK2-F1
#
_entry.id   AF-A0A376NZK2-F1
#
_cell.length_a   1.000
_cell.length_b   1.000
_cell.length_c   1.000
_cell.angle_alpha   90.00
_cell.angle_beta   90.00
_cell.angle_gamma   90.00
#
_symmetry.space_group_name_H-M   'P 1'
#
loop_
_entity.id
_entity.type
_entity.pdbx_description
1 polymer ?
#
loop_
_entity_poly.entity_id
_entity_poly.type
_entity_poly.pdbx_seq_one_letter_code
_entity_poly.pdbx_strand_id
1 'polypeptide(L)'
;MGGTPILGIVLGVTLVSPQLMNAYLLGQQLPEVWDFGMFSIAKVGYQAQVIPALLAGLALGVIETRLKRIVPDYLYLVVVPVCSLILAVFLAHALIGPFGRMIGDGVAFAVRHLMTGSFAPIGAALFGFLYAPLVITGVHQTTLAIDLQMIQSMGGTPVWPLIALSNIAQGSAVIGIIISSRKHNEREISVPAAISAWLGVTEPAMYGINPENIASRCCAR
;
A
#
# COMPACT_ATOMS: atom_id res chain seq x y z
N MET A 1 -6.25 -9.36 -15.57
CA MET A 1 -5.03 -9.49 -16.40
C MET A 1 -4.67 -10.94 -16.79
N GLY A 2 -5.51 -11.95 -16.51
CA GLY A 2 -5.33 -13.31 -17.08
C GLY A 2 -4.08 -14.11 -16.64
N GLY A 3 -3.16 -13.49 -15.90
CA GLY A 3 -1.98 -14.13 -15.31
C GLY A 3 -2.31 -14.99 -14.09
N THR A 4 -1.43 -15.94 -13.80
CA THR A 4 -1.59 -16.91 -12.72
C THR A 4 -1.15 -16.29 -11.38
N PRO A 5 -2.03 -16.20 -10.36
CA PRO A 5 -1.69 -15.56 -9.09
C PRO A 5 -0.47 -16.18 -8.39
N ILE A 6 -0.29 -17.49 -8.52
CA ILE A 6 0.83 -18.24 -7.94
C ILE A 6 2.17 -17.72 -8.50
N LEU A 7 2.26 -17.46 -9.80
CA LEU A 7 3.48 -16.91 -10.40
C LEU A 7 3.79 -15.50 -9.91
N GLY A 8 2.75 -14.70 -9.64
CA GLY A 8 2.89 -13.38 -9.01
C GLY A 8 3.47 -13.47 -7.60
N ILE A 9 3.03 -14.45 -6.80
CA ILE A 9 3.58 -14.70 -5.45
C ILE A 9 5.06 -15.12 -5.56
N VAL A 10 5.37 -16.06 -6.46
CA VAL A 10 6.76 -16.51 -6.67
C VAL A 10 7.65 -15.35 -7.10
N LEU A 11 7.21 -14.52 -8.05
CA LEU A 11 7.93 -13.31 -8.44
C LEU A 11 8.15 -12.38 -7.24
N GLY A 12 7.11 -12.14 -6.43
CA GLY A 12 7.22 -11.34 -5.21
C GLY A 12 8.32 -11.86 -4.28
N VAL A 13 8.35 -13.17 -4.01
CA VAL A 13 9.40 -13.78 -3.17
C VAL A 13 10.80 -13.59 -3.77
N THR A 14 10.96 -13.70 -5.10
CA THR A 14 12.27 -13.47 -5.74
C THR A 14 12.77 -12.03 -5.59
N LEU A 15 11.89 -11.03 -5.59
CA LEU A 15 12.24 -9.61 -5.42
C LEU A 15 12.70 -9.27 -4.00
N VAL A 16 12.35 -10.10 -3.02
CA VAL A 16 12.65 -9.91 -1.60
C VAL A 16 13.58 -11.03 -1.09
N SER A 17 14.24 -11.75 -2.01
CA SER A 17 15.13 -12.87 -1.70
C SER A 17 16.30 -12.44 -0.79
N PRO A 18 16.68 -13.24 0.21
CA PRO A 18 17.82 -12.93 1.08
C PRO A 18 19.17 -12.98 0.36
N GLN A 19 19.21 -13.52 -0.86
CA GLN A 19 20.40 -13.49 -1.73
C GLN A 19 20.64 -12.09 -2.33
N LEU A 20 19.63 -11.23 -2.32
CA LEU A 20 19.75 -9.84 -2.74
C LEU A 20 20.16 -8.98 -1.55
N MET A 21 20.95 -7.93 -1.80
CA MET A 21 21.27 -6.96 -0.77
C MET A 21 19.97 -6.33 -0.26
N ASN A 22 19.87 -6.20 1.06
CA ASN A 22 18.72 -5.56 1.67
C ASN A 22 18.63 -4.09 1.24
N ALA A 23 17.46 -3.66 0.75
CA ALA A 23 17.21 -2.28 0.32
C ALA A 23 17.55 -1.25 1.41
N TYR A 24 17.39 -1.60 2.70
CA TYR A 24 17.74 -0.70 3.81
C TYR A 24 19.25 -0.39 3.91
N LEU A 25 20.12 -1.22 3.34
CA LEU A 25 21.57 -1.05 3.39
C LEU A 25 22.10 -0.19 2.23
N LEU A 26 21.22 0.18 1.29
CA LEU A 26 21.56 0.98 0.12
C LEU A 26 22.00 2.39 0.56
N GLY A 27 23.24 2.75 0.23
CA GLY A 27 23.86 4.02 0.66
C GLY A 27 24.81 3.90 1.86
N GLN A 28 24.77 2.78 2.60
CA GLN A 28 25.79 2.42 3.59
C GLN A 28 26.78 1.38 3.05
N GLN A 29 26.29 0.47 2.20
CA GLN A 29 27.10 -0.53 1.52
C GLN A 29 26.91 -0.40 0.01
N LEU A 30 27.99 -0.60 -0.74
CA LEU A 30 27.93 -0.68 -2.18
C LEU A 30 27.29 -2.02 -2.57
N PRO A 31 26.18 -2.01 -3.33
CA PRO A 31 25.56 -3.25 -3.77
C PRO A 31 26.50 -4.01 -4.71
N GLU A 32 26.58 -5.33 -4.52
CA GLU A 32 27.11 -6.18 -5.57
C GLU A 32 26.28 -6.03 -6.84
N VAL A 33 26.93 -6.16 -7.99
CA VAL A 33 26.31 -5.92 -9.28
C VAL A 33 26.45 -7.19 -10.13
N TRP A 34 25.39 -7.58 -10.83
CA TRP A 34 25.52 -8.51 -11.95
C TRP A 34 26.12 -7.74 -13.12
N ASP A 35 27.39 -8.02 -13.42
CA ASP A 35 28.09 -7.42 -14.54
C ASP A 35 27.91 -8.26 -15.80
N PHE A 36 27.28 -7.68 -16.81
CA PHE A 36 27.09 -8.29 -18.13
C PHE A 36 28.01 -7.66 -19.19
N GLY A 37 29.06 -6.95 -18.77
CA GLY A 37 30.05 -6.28 -19.62
C GLY A 37 29.55 -4.97 -20.22
N MET A 38 28.37 -4.95 -20.86
CA MET A 38 27.79 -3.73 -21.46
C MET A 38 26.80 -2.99 -20.55
N PHE A 39 26.23 -3.68 -19.57
CA PHE A 39 25.36 -3.10 -18.56
C PHE A 39 25.52 -3.87 -17.26
N SER A 40 25.23 -3.21 -16.16
CA SER A 40 25.38 -3.76 -14.83
C SER A 40 24.07 -3.58 -14.06
N ILE A 41 23.59 -4.65 -13.42
CA ILE A 41 22.33 -4.66 -12.66
C ILE A 41 22.65 -4.80 -11.18
N ALA A 42 22.25 -3.82 -10.38
CA ALA A 42 22.49 -3.87 -8.93
C ALA A 42 21.68 -5.02 -8.29
N LYS A 43 22.34 -5.88 -7.51
CA LYS A 43 21.72 -6.98 -6.77
C LYS A 43 21.03 -6.47 -5.51
N VAL A 44 20.05 -5.59 -5.69
CA VAL A 44 19.33 -4.96 -4.59
C VAL A 44 17.91 -5.51 -4.56
N GLY A 45 17.48 -5.93 -3.38
CA GLY A 45 16.10 -6.32 -3.16
C GLY A 45 15.15 -5.13 -3.20
N TYR A 46 13.87 -5.42 -3.33
CA TYR A 46 12.79 -4.44 -3.29
C TYR A 46 11.95 -4.62 -2.02
N GLN A 47 12.63 -4.80 -0.88
CA GLN A 47 12.01 -4.91 0.44
C GLN A 47 11.14 -3.66 0.69
N ALA A 48 9.89 -3.88 1.10
CA ALA A 48 8.92 -2.83 1.39
C ALA A 48 8.69 -1.77 0.27
N GLN A 49 9.06 -2.09 -0.98
CA GLN A 49 8.80 -1.21 -2.13
C GLN A 49 7.64 -1.76 -2.94
N VAL A 50 6.47 -1.17 -2.74
CA VAL A 50 5.22 -1.67 -3.36
C VAL A 50 5.13 -1.32 -4.85
N ILE A 51 5.62 -0.14 -5.27
CA ILE A 51 5.55 0.29 -6.67
C ILE A 51 6.36 -0.65 -7.60
N PRO A 52 7.64 -0.95 -7.32
CA PRO A 52 8.40 -1.95 -8.09
C PRO A 52 7.71 -3.31 -8.15
N ALA A 53 7.21 -3.82 -7.02
CA ALA A 53 6.55 -5.12 -6.95
C ALA A 53 5.27 -5.16 -7.79
N LEU A 54 4.46 -4.10 -7.74
CA LEU A 54 3.23 -3.98 -8.51
C LEU A 54 3.52 -3.93 -10.01
N LEU A 55 4.45 -3.06 -10.44
CA LEU A 55 4.85 -2.96 -11.85
C LEU A 55 5.44 -4.28 -12.38
N ALA A 56 6.22 -4.99 -11.56
CA ALA A 56 6.77 -6.29 -11.92
C ALA A 56 5.68 -7.35 -12.08
N GLY A 57 4.68 -7.38 -11.17
CA GLY A 57 3.52 -8.26 -11.28
C GLY A 57 2.65 -7.98 -12.52
N LEU A 58 2.46 -6.70 -12.85
CA LEU A 58 1.76 -6.29 -14.08
C LEU A 58 2.52 -6.77 -15.33
N ALA A 59 3.84 -6.58 -15.35
CA ALA A 59 4.69 -7.03 -16.45
C ALA A 59 4.64 -8.55 -16.61
N LEU A 60 4.72 -9.31 -15.50
CA LEU A 60 4.59 -10.76 -15.52
C LEU A 60 3.25 -11.20 -16.12
N GLY A 61 2.13 -10.60 -15.70
CA GLY A 61 0.81 -10.93 -16.23
C GLY A 61 0.72 -10.71 -17.74
N VAL A 62 1.34 -9.65 -18.26
CA VAL A 62 1.40 -9.38 -19.70
C VAL A 62 2.30 -10.40 -20.41
N ILE A 63 3.51 -10.66 -19.90
CA ILE A 63 4.47 -11.61 -20.47
C ILE A 63 3.85 -13.00 -20.53
N GLU A 64 3.29 -13.47 -19.42
CA GLU A 64 2.64 -14.77 -19.32
C GLU A 64 1.51 -14.90 -20.33
N THR A 65 0.58 -13.94 -20.38
CA THR A 65 -0.58 -14.00 -21.29
C THR A 65 -0.16 -13.96 -22.77
N ARG A 66 0.92 -13.24 -23.10
CA ARG A 66 1.47 -13.21 -24.46
C ARG A 66 2.15 -14.53 -24.82
N LEU A 67 2.91 -15.09 -23.89
CA LEU A 67 3.62 -16.35 -24.09
C LEU A 67 2.64 -17.52 -24.25
N LYS A 68 1.53 -17.52 -23.50
CA LYS A 68 0.42 -18.49 -23.67
C LYS A 68 -0.17 -18.52 -25.07
N ARG A 69 -0.09 -17.43 -25.85
CA ARG A 69 -0.58 -17.39 -27.23
C ARG A 69 0.41 -17.93 -28.26
N ILE A 70 1.68 -18.04 -27.89
CA ILE A 70 2.78 -18.44 -28.78
C ILE A 70 3.15 -19.91 -28.56
N VAL A 71 3.08 -20.37 -27.31
CA VAL A 71 3.50 -21.71 -26.91
C VAL A 71 2.40 -22.74 -27.22
N PRO A 72 2.73 -23.88 -27.87
CA PRO A 72 1.79 -24.97 -28.10
C PRO A 72 1.27 -25.61 -26.80
N ASP A 73 0.03 -26.09 -26.80
CA ASP A 73 -0.68 -26.60 -25.61
C ASP A 73 0.10 -27.67 -24.82
N TYR A 74 0.85 -28.54 -25.50
CA TYR A 74 1.62 -29.61 -24.87
C TYR A 74 2.87 -29.12 -24.11
N LEU A 75 3.37 -27.90 -24.37
CA LEU A 75 4.49 -27.29 -23.65
C LEU A 75 4.05 -26.26 -22.61
N TYR A 76 2.75 -25.94 -22.59
CA TYR A 76 2.18 -24.85 -21.82
C TYR A 76 2.54 -24.91 -20.32
N LEU A 77 2.43 -26.09 -19.70
CA LEU A 77 2.63 -26.27 -18.26
C LEU A 77 4.08 -26.10 -17.80
N VAL A 78 5.05 -26.19 -18.71
CA VAL A 78 6.49 -26.12 -18.38
C VAL A 78 7.09 -24.83 -18.90
N VAL A 79 6.90 -24.52 -20.19
CA VAL A 79 7.58 -23.42 -20.86
C VAL A 79 7.02 -22.07 -20.43
N VAL A 80 5.69 -21.95 -20.32
CA VAL A 80 5.06 -20.67 -19.97
C VAL A 80 5.50 -20.17 -18.60
N PRO A 81 5.36 -20.93 -17.49
CA PRO A 81 5.73 -20.44 -16.16
C PRO A 81 7.22 -20.16 -16.03
N VAL A 82 8.09 -21.02 -16.59
CA VAL A 82 9.56 -20.86 -16.46
C VAL A 82 10.04 -19.64 -17.25
N CYS A 83 9.68 -19.53 -18.53
CA CYS A 83 10.15 -18.43 -19.37
C CYS A 83 9.53 -17.09 -18.92
N SER A 84 8.25 -17.07 -18.56
CA SER A 84 7.62 -15.83 -18.07
C SER A 84 8.24 -15.33 -16.78
N LEU A 85 8.55 -16.23 -15.83
CA LEU A 85 9.19 -15.86 -14.57
C LEU A 85 10.62 -15.35 -14.79
N ILE A 86 11.44 -16.04 -15.60
CA ILE A 86 12.82 -15.61 -15.90
C ILE A 86 12.83 -14.21 -16.54
N LEU A 87 11.98 -14.00 -17.55
CA LEU A 87 11.86 -12.71 -18.24
C LEU A 87 11.36 -11.63 -17.28
N ALA A 88 10.36 -11.93 -16.45
CA ALA A 88 9.81 -10.98 -15.49
C ALA A 88 10.83 -10.60 -14.42
N VAL A 89 11.58 -11.56 -13.86
CA VAL A 89 12.64 -11.29 -12.85
C VAL A 89 13.75 -10.44 -13.44
N PHE A 90 14.21 -10.76 -14.65
CA PHE A 90 15.21 -9.98 -15.35
C PHE A 90 14.74 -8.55 -15.58
N LEU A 91 13.53 -8.38 -16.14
CA LEU A 91 12.93 -7.08 -16.39
C LEU A 91 12.70 -6.29 -15.09
N ALA A 92 12.33 -7.00 -14.02
CA ALA A 92 12.09 -6.43 -12.70
C ALA A 92 13.36 -5.80 -12.13
N HIS A 93 14.51 -6.46 -12.23
CA HIS A 93 15.76 -5.91 -11.70
C HIS A 93 16.46 -4.93 -12.65
N ALA A 94 16.37 -5.17 -13.97
CA ALA A 94 17.07 -4.36 -14.97
C ALA A 94 16.44 -2.98 -15.16
N LEU A 95 15.10 -2.90 -15.22
CA LEU A 95 14.40 -1.67 -15.62
C LEU A 95 13.34 -1.25 -14.60
N ILE A 96 12.41 -2.15 -14.26
CA ILE A 96 11.22 -1.79 -13.47
C ILE A 96 11.62 -1.39 -12.05
N GLY A 97 12.60 -2.06 -11.47
CA GLY A 97 13.04 -1.86 -10.12
C GLY A 97 13.67 -0.48 -9.88
N PRO A 98 14.73 -0.11 -10.61
CA PRO A 98 15.33 1.22 -10.52
C PRO A 98 14.32 2.34 -10.82
N PHE A 99 13.49 2.15 -11.85
CA PHE A 99 12.47 3.12 -12.24
C PHE A 99 11.36 3.25 -11.19
N GLY A 100 10.85 2.13 -10.69
CA GLY A 100 9.81 2.10 -9.66
C GLY A 100 10.29 2.68 -8.33
N ARG A 101 11.57 2.48 -7.98
CA ARG A 101 12.20 3.11 -6.81
C ARG A 101 12.28 4.62 -6.97
N MET A 102 12.74 5.11 -8.12
CA MET A 102 12.79 6.54 -8.41
C MET A 102 11.41 7.20 -8.30
N ILE A 103 10.36 6.55 -8.81
CA ILE A 103 8.98 7.03 -8.63
C ILE A 103 8.59 7.02 -7.15
N GLY A 104 8.84 5.92 -6.43
CA GLY A 104 8.52 5.80 -5.02
C GLY A 104 9.19 6.86 -4.15
N ASP A 105 10.46 7.13 -4.39
CA ASP A 105 11.23 8.16 -3.68
C ASP A 105 10.69 9.57 -4.00
N GLY A 106 10.28 9.83 -5.25
CA GLY A 106 9.62 11.08 -5.63
C GLY A 106 8.28 11.28 -4.92
N VAL A 107 7.45 10.24 -4.83
CA VAL A 107 6.18 10.27 -4.08
C VAL A 107 6.43 10.52 -2.60
N ALA A 108 7.38 9.79 -2.00
CA ALA A 108 7.76 9.94 -0.60
C ALA A 108 8.23 11.38 -0.29
N PHE A 109 9.06 11.96 -1.18
CA PHE A 109 9.52 13.34 -1.05
C PHE A 109 8.37 14.35 -1.10
N ALA A 110 7.43 14.19 -2.04
CA ALA A 110 6.29 15.08 -2.19
C ALA A 110 5.36 15.04 -0.95
N VAL A 111 5.04 13.84 -0.46
CA VAL A 111 4.20 13.65 0.74
C VAL A 111 4.88 14.25 1.96
N ARG A 112 6.18 14.00 2.16
CA ARG A 112 6.94 14.62 3.24
C ARG A 112 6.91 16.14 3.16
N HIS A 113 7.16 16.72 1.99
CA HIS A 113 7.18 18.17 1.84
C HIS A 113 5.83 18.79 2.23
N LEU A 114 4.73 18.11 1.89
CA LEU A 114 3.38 18.52 2.26
C LEU A 114 3.11 18.39 3.78
N MET A 115 3.65 17.35 4.42
CA MET A 115 3.34 17.02 5.82
C MET A 115 4.32 17.58 6.85
N THR A 116 5.56 17.89 6.47
CA THR A 116 6.61 18.40 7.38
C THR A 116 7.22 19.73 6.94
N GLY A 117 6.82 20.27 5.78
CA GLY A 117 7.27 21.57 5.29
C GLY A 117 6.57 22.74 5.98
N SER A 118 6.78 23.96 5.47
CA SER A 118 6.16 25.19 5.99
C SER A 118 4.62 25.17 5.97
N PHE A 119 4.02 24.31 5.15
CA PHE A 119 2.56 24.11 5.05
C PHE A 119 2.06 22.88 5.82
N ALA A 120 2.89 22.27 6.68
CA ALA A 120 2.54 21.07 7.45
C ALA A 120 1.17 21.12 8.15
N PRO A 121 0.73 22.23 8.79
CA PRO A 121 -0.58 22.28 9.42
C PRO A 121 -1.73 22.14 8.40
N ILE A 122 -1.57 22.75 7.23
CA ILE A 122 -2.57 22.72 6.15
C ILE A 122 -2.57 21.34 5.48
N GLY A 123 -1.39 20.78 5.22
CA GLY A 123 -1.24 19.44 4.66
C GLY A 123 -1.82 18.36 5.57
N ALA A 124 -1.56 18.45 6.88
CA ALA A 124 -2.12 17.55 7.89
C ALA A 124 -3.64 17.69 8.02
N ALA A 125 -4.17 18.92 8.02
CA ALA A 125 -5.61 19.16 8.08
C ALA A 125 -6.33 18.64 6.83
N LEU A 126 -5.78 18.89 5.65
CA LEU A 126 -6.34 18.41 4.37
C LEU A 126 -6.29 16.89 4.28
N PHE A 127 -5.17 16.27 4.67
CA PHE A 127 -5.04 14.82 4.71
C PHE A 127 -6.03 14.19 5.69
N GLY A 128 -6.14 14.73 6.91
CA GLY A 128 -7.09 14.25 7.92
C GLY A 128 -8.55 14.37 7.47
N PHE A 129 -8.90 15.46 6.76
CA PHE A 129 -10.22 15.64 6.18
C PHE A 129 -10.53 14.65 5.04
N LEU A 130 -9.58 14.44 4.12
CA LEU A 130 -9.73 13.52 3.00
C LEU A 130 -9.62 12.04 3.41
N TYR A 131 -9.00 11.75 4.56
CA TYR A 131 -8.82 10.38 5.03
C TYR A 131 -10.16 9.68 5.31
N ALA A 132 -11.13 10.35 5.94
CA ALA A 132 -12.43 9.73 6.23
C ALA A 132 -13.17 9.25 4.95
N PRO A 133 -13.31 10.05 3.87
CA PRO A 133 -13.79 9.56 2.57
C PRO A 133 -12.94 8.43 1.96
N LEU A 134 -11.61 8.46 2.12
CA LEU A 134 -10.72 7.40 1.62
C LEU A 134 -10.92 6.08 2.36
N VAL A 135 -11.27 6.13 3.64
CA VAL A 135 -11.61 4.93 4.42
C VAL A 135 -12.97 4.37 3.97
N ILE A 136 -13.96 5.25 3.70
CA ILE A 136 -15.27 4.86 3.15
C ILE A 136 -15.15 4.21 1.76
N THR A 137 -14.19 4.64 0.95
CA THR A 137 -13.97 4.05 -0.39
C THR A 137 -13.04 2.84 -0.37
N GLY A 138 -12.43 2.52 0.77
CA GLY A 138 -11.43 1.44 0.90
C GLY A 138 -10.07 1.74 0.27
N VAL A 139 -9.92 2.87 -0.43
CA VAL A 139 -8.67 3.26 -1.12
C VAL A 139 -7.56 3.61 -0.13
N HIS A 140 -7.89 3.87 1.14
CA HIS A 140 -6.91 4.09 2.20
C HIS A 140 -5.86 2.97 2.34
N GLN A 141 -6.15 1.73 1.94
CA GLN A 141 -5.16 0.65 1.94
C GLN A 141 -3.94 0.95 1.04
N THR A 142 -4.09 1.84 0.05
CA THR A 142 -2.98 2.33 -0.77
C THR A 142 -2.01 3.22 0.01
N THR A 143 -2.40 3.82 1.14
CA THR A 143 -1.47 4.61 1.98
C THR A 143 -0.39 3.73 2.59
N LEU A 144 -0.69 2.46 2.87
CA LEU A 144 0.30 1.50 3.37
C LEU A 144 1.46 1.33 2.38
N ALA A 145 1.17 1.34 1.07
CA ALA A 145 2.21 1.27 0.05
C ALA A 145 3.15 2.48 0.06
N ILE A 146 2.59 3.67 0.30
CA ILE A 146 3.33 4.92 0.43
C ILE A 146 4.13 4.91 1.74
N ASP A 147 3.52 4.48 2.84
CA ASP A 147 4.17 4.40 4.15
C ASP A 147 5.39 3.50 4.15
N LEU A 148 5.28 2.31 3.55
CA LEU A 148 6.41 1.40 3.42
C LEU A 148 7.55 2.04 2.61
N GLN A 149 7.24 2.76 1.53
CA GLN A 149 8.25 3.48 0.75
C GLN A 149 8.88 4.65 1.55
N MET A 150 8.10 5.36 2.36
CA MET A 150 8.62 6.42 3.21
C MET A 150 9.49 5.89 4.35
N ILE A 151 9.13 4.75 4.95
CA ILE A 151 9.94 4.07 5.96
C ILE A 151 11.29 3.67 5.37
N GLN A 152 11.32 3.16 4.13
CA GLN A 152 12.57 2.82 3.42
C GLN A 152 13.45 4.05 3.16
N SER A 153 12.87 5.12 2.61
CA SER A 153 13.63 6.29 2.16
C SER A 153 14.03 7.24 3.29
N MET A 154 13.23 7.30 4.37
CA MET A 154 13.34 8.34 5.40
C MET A 154 13.35 7.80 6.84
N GLY A 155 13.22 6.49 7.04
CA GLY A 155 13.23 5.86 8.37
C GLY A 155 11.93 5.98 9.18
N GLY A 156 10.88 6.59 8.64
CA GLY A 156 9.58 6.73 9.31
C GLY A 156 8.51 7.43 8.47
N THR A 157 7.27 7.44 8.97
CA THR A 157 6.12 8.06 8.31
C THR A 157 5.33 8.97 9.26
N PRO A 158 5.04 10.24 8.88
CA PRO A 158 4.16 11.11 9.65
C PRO A 158 2.68 10.75 9.52
N VAL A 159 2.30 9.86 8.60
CA VAL A 159 0.90 9.50 8.31
C VAL A 159 0.29 8.66 9.45
N TRP A 160 1.07 7.75 10.04
CA TRP A 160 0.57 6.83 11.07
C TRP A 160 0.04 7.52 12.33
N PRO A 161 0.75 8.53 12.90
CA PRO A 161 0.18 9.34 13.96
C PRO A 161 -1.14 10.03 13.60
N LEU A 162 -1.28 10.54 12.37
CA LEU A 162 -2.53 11.16 11.91
C LEU A 162 -3.68 10.14 11.85
N ILE A 163 -3.42 8.93 11.34
CA ILE A 163 -4.40 7.85 11.28
C ILE A 163 -4.83 7.46 12.69
N ALA A 164 -3.87 7.29 13.62
CA ALA A 164 -4.16 6.98 15.02
C ALA A 164 -5.06 8.04 15.67
N LEU A 165 -4.75 9.33 15.48
CA LEU A 165 -5.57 10.43 15.97
C LEU A 165 -6.98 10.43 15.35
N SER A 166 -7.09 10.12 14.06
CA SER A 166 -8.40 9.98 13.38
C SER A 166 -9.23 8.85 14.00
N ASN A 167 -8.62 7.69 14.24
CA ASN A 167 -9.30 6.54 14.84
C ASN A 167 -9.78 6.83 16.27
N ILE A 168 -8.94 7.49 17.09
CA ILE A 168 -9.30 7.93 18.44
C ILE A 168 -10.45 8.94 18.38
N ALA A 169 -10.41 9.91 17.45
CA ALA A 169 -11.47 10.90 17.28
C ALA A 169 -12.81 10.24 16.91
N GLN A 170 -12.80 9.28 16.00
CA GLN A 170 -14.01 8.55 15.60
C GLN A 170 -14.57 7.70 16.74
N GLY A 171 -13.71 6.96 17.45
CA GLY A 171 -14.14 6.21 18.63
C GLY A 171 -14.70 7.10 19.73
N SER A 172 -14.09 8.27 19.95
CA SER A 172 -14.58 9.27 20.91
C SER A 172 -15.93 9.87 20.49
N ALA A 173 -16.14 10.08 19.19
CA ALA A 173 -17.43 10.54 18.66
C ALA A 173 -18.55 9.51 18.91
N VAL A 174 -18.27 8.22 18.71
CA VAL A 174 -19.23 7.15 19.02
C VAL A 174 -19.52 7.07 20.52
N ILE A 175 -18.51 7.22 21.38
CA ILE A 175 -18.71 7.31 22.83
C ILE A 175 -19.62 8.49 23.20
N GLY A 176 -19.45 9.65 22.57
CA GLY A 176 -20.35 10.79 22.73
C GLY A 176 -21.80 10.46 22.38
N ILE A 177 -22.02 9.67 21.32
CA ILE A 177 -23.35 9.18 20.92
C ILE A 177 -23.91 8.18 21.93
N ILE A 178 -23.11 7.27 22.48
CA ILE A 178 -23.52 6.32 23.53
C ILE A 178 -24.01 7.04 24.79
N ILE A 179 -23.33 8.13 25.17
CA ILE A 179 -23.69 8.95 26.33
C ILE A 179 -24.97 9.74 26.04
N SER A 180 -25.11 10.29 24.83
CA SER A 180 -26.27 11.10 24.43
C SER A 180 -27.52 10.28 24.10
N SER A 181 -27.38 9.05 23.61
CA SER A 181 -28.50 8.22 23.18
C SER A 181 -29.20 7.55 24.37
N ARG A 182 -30.53 7.62 24.36
CA ARG A 182 -31.41 6.97 25.35
C ARG A 182 -32.05 5.67 24.83
N LYS A 183 -31.77 5.27 23.59
CA LYS A 183 -32.39 4.08 22.97
C LYS A 183 -31.49 2.85 23.15
N HIS A 184 -32.09 1.73 23.55
CA HIS A 184 -31.37 0.46 23.76
C HIS A 184 -30.76 -0.07 22.47
N ASN A 185 -31.52 -0.06 21.37
CA ASN A 185 -31.07 -0.55 20.06
C ASN A 185 -29.85 0.20 19.51
N GLU A 186 -29.74 1.51 19.73
CA GLU A 186 -28.58 2.30 19.27
C GLU A 186 -27.32 1.96 20.08
N ARG A 187 -27.44 1.62 21.37
CA ARG A 187 -26.31 1.24 22.21
C ARG A 187 -25.73 -0.13 21.87
N GLU A 188 -26.57 -1.08 21.47
CA GLU A 188 -26.12 -2.43 21.08
C GLU A 188 -25.16 -2.41 19.89
N ILE A 189 -25.34 -1.46 18.98
CA ILE A 189 -24.48 -1.28 17.80
C ILE A 189 -23.31 -0.33 18.11
N SER A 190 -23.54 0.68 18.95
CA SER A 190 -22.55 1.72 19.22
C SER A 190 -21.39 1.28 20.11
N VAL A 191 -21.64 0.45 21.12
CA VAL A 191 -20.60 -0.06 22.02
C VAL A 191 -19.54 -0.89 21.28
N PRO A 192 -19.90 -1.93 20.48
CA PRO A 192 -18.90 -2.69 19.74
C PRO A 192 -18.19 -1.84 18.68
N ALA A 193 -18.88 -0.87 18.06
CA ALA A 193 -18.26 0.04 17.11
C ALA A 193 -17.22 0.99 17.74
N ALA A 194 -17.47 1.48 18.96
CA ALA A 194 -16.51 2.31 19.70
C ALA A 194 -15.23 1.52 20.06
N ILE A 195 -15.39 0.28 20.54
CA ILE A 195 -14.28 -0.61 20.86
C ILE A 195 -13.47 -0.91 19.58
N SER A 196 -14.15 -1.23 18.49
CA SER A 196 -13.52 -1.46 17.18
C SER A 196 -12.71 -0.25 16.72
N ALA A 197 -13.27 0.97 16.82
CA ALA A 197 -12.58 2.19 16.41
C ALA A 197 -11.30 2.45 17.23
N TRP A 198 -11.31 2.14 18.53
CA TRP A 198 -10.13 2.26 19.40
C TRP A 198 -9.05 1.21 19.09
N LEU A 199 -9.47 0.04 18.60
CA LEU A 199 -8.57 -0.99 18.08
C LEU A 199 -8.06 -0.69 16.66
N GLY A 200 -8.46 0.44 16.08
CA GLY A 200 -8.00 0.91 14.78
C GLY A 200 -8.86 0.48 13.58
N VAL A 201 -9.98 -0.19 13.83
CA VAL A 201 -10.96 -0.61 12.82
C VAL A 201 -12.16 0.33 12.90
N THR A 202 -12.18 1.33 12.02
CA THR A 202 -13.14 2.44 12.05
C THR A 202 -14.37 2.22 11.18
N GLU A 203 -14.38 1.18 10.34
CA GLU A 203 -15.50 0.83 9.48
C GLU A 203 -16.85 0.75 10.21
N PRO A 204 -17.02 0.03 11.33
CA PRO A 204 -18.31 -0.05 12.00
C PRO A 204 -18.77 1.29 12.58
N ALA A 205 -17.85 2.18 12.97
CA ALA A 205 -18.18 3.51 13.46
C ALA A 205 -18.61 4.44 12.30
N MET A 206 -17.88 4.42 11.19
CA MET A 206 -18.16 5.28 10.04
C MET A 206 -19.35 4.84 9.22
N TYR A 207 -19.62 3.54 9.08
CA TYR A 207 -20.77 3.06 8.31
C TYR A 207 -22.02 2.88 9.18
N GLY A 208 -21.86 2.45 10.43
CA GLY A 208 -22.97 2.05 11.28
C GLY A 208 -23.63 3.19 12.05
N ILE A 209 -22.93 4.32 12.29
CA ILE A 209 -23.39 5.31 13.28
C ILE A 209 -23.30 6.75 12.77
N ASN A 210 -22.21 7.08 12.07
CA ASN A 210 -21.94 8.45 11.63
C ASN A 210 -22.92 8.97 10.54
N PRO A 211 -23.21 8.22 9.45
CA PRO A 211 -24.16 8.66 8.43
C PRO A 211 -25.62 8.64 8.91
N GLU A 212 -25.99 7.72 9.81
CA GLU A 212 -27.34 7.62 10.35
C GLU A 212 -27.69 8.85 11.23
N ASN A 213 -26.71 9.39 11.95
CA ASN A 213 -26.87 10.59 12.76
C ASN A 213 -26.70 11.91 11.99
N ILE A 214 -25.91 11.95 10.91
CA ILE A 214 -25.83 13.11 10.01
C ILE A 214 -27.12 13.26 9.19
N ALA A 215 -27.65 12.16 8.64
CA ALA A 215 -28.91 12.19 7.89
C ALA A 215 -30.10 12.53 8.80
N SER A 216 -30.18 11.94 10.00
CA SER A 216 -31.26 12.26 10.94
C SER A 216 -31.17 13.69 11.48
N ARG A 217 -29.97 14.26 11.71
CA ARG A 217 -29.83 15.66 12.17
C ARG A 217 -29.91 16.71 11.06
N CYS A 218 -29.53 16.39 9.82
CA CYS A 218 -29.72 17.30 8.68
C CYS A 218 -31.17 17.31 8.16
N CYS A 219 -31.91 16.21 8.29
CA CYS A 219 -33.35 16.16 7.95
C CYS A 219 -34.28 16.46 9.14
N ALA A 220 -33.78 16.55 10.38
CA ALA A 220 -34.58 16.97 11.55
C ALA A 220 -34.51 18.48 11.83
N ARG A 221 -34.27 19.30 10.80
CA ARG A 221 -34.53 20.75 10.81
C ARG A 221 -35.42 21.14 9.66
#